data_AF-A0A962IF74-F1
#
_entry.id   AF-A0A962IF74-F1
#
_cell.length_a   1.000
_cell.length_b   1.000
_cell.length_c   1.000
_cell.angle_alpha   90.00
_cell.angle_beta   90.00
_cell.angle_gamma   90.00
#
_symmetry.space_group_name_H-M   'P 1'
#
loop_
_entity.id
_entity.type
_entity.pdbx_description
1 polymer ?
#
loop_
_entity_poly.entity_id
_entity_poly.type
_entity_poly.pdbx_seq_one_letter_code
_entity_poly.pdbx_strand_id
1 'polypeptide(L)'
;MNISAWSIRNPVPSLLLFMVLTFLGVQGFNSLLIQQFPDIELPVVTVAATMEGASPTQLETEVARKIEDSVASVGEVKHIQTTLSDGAATIAIEFEIEKDTEIALNEVRNAVDSIRGDLPGSMDDPVISKVTTSGAPIITYTVSSDRMTEEALSWFVDNEISKAMMGVKGVGRSSRIGGVDREIQVNLNPALMKGLGIRASDVSNALAAMQQDASGGRGDIGGGVQSVRTLGAVQSVDEIAAITIPVGSGRYERLDRIASVEDTIEERSTSAFLDGTPVVGFQVTRIKGAGEVDTAKLVRAEVERLAALYPLVTFTEAYNTYQSVEDNYDGSMLLMYEGAGLAILVVMLFLRDWRSTVVAATALPMAIIPTFAAIHFFGYSLNLLTLLALALVVGVLVDDAIVEEENIVRKVHMGKTPIQAATEAADEIGLAVIATTFTLIAVFLP
;
A
#
# COMPACT_ATOMS: atom_id res chain seq x y z
N MET A 1 -45.56 -2.67 20.86
CA MET A 1 -44.89 -3.49 21.89
C MET A 1 -43.90 -2.59 22.60
N ASN A 2 -44.06 -2.39 23.90
CA ASN A 2 -43.21 -1.45 24.62
C ASN A 2 -41.93 -2.18 25.10
N ILE A 3 -40.89 -2.11 24.27
CA ILE A 3 -39.61 -2.83 24.46
C ILE A 3 -38.94 -2.42 25.78
N SER A 4 -39.03 -1.14 26.14
CA SER A 4 -38.49 -0.59 27.39
C SER A 4 -39.19 -1.16 28.62
N ALA A 5 -40.54 -1.17 28.63
CA ALA A 5 -41.32 -1.74 29.74
C ALA A 5 -41.08 -3.26 29.91
N TRP A 6 -40.82 -3.99 28.83
CA TRP A 6 -40.46 -5.42 28.90
C TRP A 6 -39.06 -5.63 29.46
N SER A 7 -38.09 -4.82 29.03
CA SER A 7 -36.68 -4.86 29.48
C SER A 7 -36.54 -4.53 30.97
N ILE A 8 -37.35 -3.60 31.49
CA ILE A 8 -37.37 -3.26 32.92
C ILE A 8 -37.89 -4.45 33.75
N ARG A 9 -38.88 -5.20 33.24
CA ARG A 9 -39.43 -6.38 33.93
C ARG A 9 -38.55 -7.62 33.81
N ASN A 10 -37.81 -7.75 32.70
CA ASN A 10 -36.92 -8.86 32.41
C ASN A 10 -35.51 -8.32 32.09
N PRO A 11 -34.73 -7.94 33.12
CA PRO A 11 -33.42 -7.31 32.90
C PRO A 11 -32.35 -8.28 32.37
N VAL A 12 -32.51 -9.59 32.60
CA VAL A 12 -31.50 -10.61 32.24
C VAL A 12 -31.22 -10.65 30.73
N PRO A 13 -32.22 -10.71 29.83
CA PRO A 13 -31.99 -10.61 28.39
C PRO A 13 -31.22 -9.37 27.95
N SER A 14 -31.59 -8.18 28.45
CA SER A 14 -30.93 -6.92 28.06
C SER A 14 -29.47 -6.88 28.55
N LEU A 15 -29.22 -7.32 29.78
CA LEU A 15 -27.86 -7.44 30.33
C LEU A 15 -27.00 -8.42 29.53
N LEU A 16 -27.55 -9.59 29.18
CA LEU A 16 -26.84 -10.58 28.35
C LEU A 16 -26.53 -10.04 26.96
N LEU A 17 -27.47 -9.33 26.33
CA LEU A 17 -27.26 -8.71 25.03
C LEU A 17 -26.09 -7.73 25.07
N PHE A 18 -26.09 -6.78 26.01
CA PHE A 18 -25.00 -5.81 26.12
C PHE A 18 -23.68 -6.44 26.56
N MET A 19 -23.69 -7.51 27.37
CA MET A 19 -22.48 -8.29 27.65
C MET A 19 -21.89 -8.91 26.37
N VAL A 20 -22.72 -9.51 25.52
CA VAL A 20 -22.28 -10.10 24.24
C VAL A 20 -21.78 -9.00 23.30
N LEU A 21 -22.50 -7.90 23.17
CA LEU A 21 -22.11 -6.77 22.31
C LEU A 21 -20.80 -6.13 22.79
N THR A 22 -20.60 -6.00 24.10
CA THR A 22 -19.36 -5.50 24.68
C THR A 22 -18.20 -6.45 24.37
N PHE A 23 -18.41 -7.77 24.54
CA PHE A 23 -17.40 -8.77 24.20
C PHE A 23 -17.00 -8.71 22.72
N LEU A 24 -18.00 -8.67 21.82
CA LEU A 24 -17.76 -8.52 20.39
C LEU A 24 -17.07 -7.19 20.06
N GLY A 25 -17.43 -6.11 20.75
CA GLY A 25 -16.84 -4.79 20.57
C GLY A 25 -15.38 -4.75 20.97
N VAL A 26 -15.02 -5.33 22.11
CA VAL A 26 -13.62 -5.46 22.55
C VAL A 26 -12.82 -6.34 21.58
N GLN A 27 -13.40 -7.45 21.13
CA GLN A 27 -12.77 -8.31 20.11
C GLN A 27 -12.56 -7.56 18.79
N GLY A 28 -13.56 -6.79 18.36
CA GLY A 28 -13.50 -5.93 17.18
C GLY A 28 -12.41 -4.89 17.31
N PHE A 29 -12.39 -4.13 18.40
CA PHE A 29 -11.37 -3.11 18.69
C PHE A 29 -9.94 -3.68 18.59
N ASN A 30 -9.68 -4.83 19.22
CA ASN A 30 -8.36 -5.47 19.18
C ASN A 30 -7.98 -6.01 17.79
N SER A 31 -8.95 -6.19 16.89
CA SER A 31 -8.74 -6.71 15.54
C SER A 31 -8.72 -5.62 14.47
N LEU A 32 -9.08 -4.38 14.82
CA LEU A 32 -9.14 -3.27 13.89
C LEU A 32 -7.74 -2.75 13.58
N LEU A 33 -7.52 -2.49 12.29
CA LEU A 33 -6.27 -1.97 11.77
C LEU A 33 -6.24 -0.45 11.92
N ILE A 34 -5.08 0.10 12.25
CA ILE A 34 -4.86 1.56 12.32
C ILE A 34 -4.29 2.04 10.98
N GLN A 35 -4.97 2.96 10.31
CA GLN A 35 -4.61 3.48 8.99
C GLN A 35 -4.91 4.98 8.90
N GLN A 36 -4.22 5.73 8.05
CA GLN A 36 -4.57 7.14 7.81
C GLN A 36 -5.93 7.28 7.12
N PHE A 37 -6.10 6.52 6.04
CA PHE A 37 -7.28 6.49 5.19
C PHE A 37 -7.75 5.04 5.01
N PRO A 38 -9.05 4.82 4.76
CA PRO A 38 -9.54 3.49 4.40
C PRO A 38 -8.92 3.02 3.08
N ASP A 39 -8.83 1.70 2.93
CA ASP A 39 -8.37 1.06 1.69
C ASP A 39 -9.40 1.25 0.57
N ILE A 40 -9.27 2.35 -0.18
CA ILE A 40 -10.08 2.67 -1.35
C ILE A 40 -9.29 2.31 -2.62
N GLU A 41 -9.98 1.63 -3.54
CA GLU A 41 -9.52 1.45 -4.91
C GLU A 41 -10.20 2.52 -5.76
N LEU A 42 -9.40 3.44 -6.29
CA LEU A 42 -9.89 4.41 -7.27
C LEU A 42 -9.95 3.68 -8.61
N PRO A 43 -10.97 3.88 -9.45
CA PRO A 43 -11.08 3.24 -10.75
C PRO A 43 -10.16 3.94 -11.75
N VAL A 44 -8.87 3.85 -11.47
CA VAL A 44 -7.77 4.39 -12.27
C VAL A 44 -6.79 3.27 -12.54
N VAL A 45 -6.53 3.03 -13.83
CA VAL A 45 -5.55 2.05 -14.31
C VAL A 45 -4.38 2.81 -14.92
N THR A 46 -3.16 2.42 -14.58
CA THR A 46 -1.92 2.99 -15.12
C THR A 46 -1.26 1.98 -16.04
N VAL A 47 -0.92 2.42 -17.25
CA VAL A 47 -0.07 1.70 -18.19
C VAL A 47 1.28 2.42 -18.24
N ALA A 48 2.33 1.74 -17.80
CA ALA A 48 3.70 2.20 -17.89
C ALA A 48 4.39 1.52 -19.08
N ALA A 49 4.92 2.32 -20.00
CA ALA A 49 5.55 1.89 -21.24
C ALA A 49 6.96 2.50 -21.34
N THR A 50 8.00 1.67 -21.39
CA THR A 50 9.40 2.12 -21.43
C THR A 50 10.06 1.74 -22.75
N MET A 51 10.66 2.74 -23.41
CA MET A 51 11.46 2.55 -24.63
C MET A 51 12.72 3.39 -24.49
N GLU A 52 13.80 2.76 -24.05
CA GLU A 52 15.04 3.44 -23.74
C GLU A 52 15.62 4.20 -24.95
N GLY A 53 16.14 5.41 -24.71
CA GLY A 53 16.69 6.28 -25.76
C GLY A 53 15.66 6.95 -26.68
N ALA A 54 14.36 6.73 -26.47
CA ALA A 54 13.29 7.38 -27.23
C ALA A 54 13.02 8.80 -26.75
N SER A 55 12.85 9.73 -27.69
CA SER A 55 12.41 11.10 -27.36
C SER A 55 10.90 11.13 -27.03
N PRO A 56 10.43 12.11 -26.24
CA PRO A 56 9.01 12.25 -25.93
C PRO A 56 8.12 12.35 -27.17
N THR A 57 8.59 13.02 -28.23
CA THR A 57 7.84 13.14 -29.50
C THR A 57 7.75 11.82 -30.27
N GLN A 58 8.79 10.98 -30.19
CA GLN A 58 8.74 9.64 -30.76
C GLN A 58 7.79 8.74 -29.95
N LEU A 59 7.91 8.77 -28.62
CA LEU A 59 7.01 8.04 -27.72
C LEU A 59 5.55 8.41 -27.92
N GLU A 60 5.25 9.70 -28.11
CA GLU A 60 3.90 10.17 -28.38
C GLU A 60 3.29 9.47 -29.60
N THR A 61 4.05 9.42 -30.70
CA THR A 61 3.54 8.96 -32.01
C THR A 61 3.57 7.43 -32.12
N GLU A 62 4.64 6.80 -31.64
CA GLU A 62 4.88 5.37 -31.86
C GLU A 62 4.29 4.47 -30.78
N VAL A 63 4.05 5.00 -29.57
CA VAL A 63 3.60 4.23 -28.40
C VAL A 63 2.32 4.82 -27.80
N ALA A 64 2.37 6.04 -27.26
CA ALA A 64 1.31 6.57 -26.42
C ALA A 64 -0.01 6.73 -27.16
N ARG A 65 -0.02 7.35 -28.35
CA ARG A 65 -1.24 7.51 -29.15
C ARG A 65 -1.89 6.19 -29.52
N LYS A 66 -1.09 5.15 -29.82
CA LYS A 66 -1.62 3.82 -30.15
C LYS A 66 -2.30 3.18 -28.93
N ILE A 67 -1.68 3.30 -27.76
CA ILE A 67 -2.27 2.81 -26.50
C ILE A 67 -3.53 3.60 -26.16
N GLU A 68 -3.49 4.94 -26.25
CA GLU A 68 -4.63 5.81 -26.03
C GLU A 68 -5.81 5.47 -26.94
N ASP A 69 -5.57 5.34 -28.25
CA ASP A 69 -6.60 5.01 -29.24
C ASP A 69 -7.24 3.63 -28.95
N SER A 70 -6.43 2.66 -28.53
CA SER A 70 -6.92 1.32 -28.14
C SER A 70 -7.76 1.38 -26.87
N VAL A 71 -7.28 2.07 -25.83
CA VAL A 71 -7.97 2.14 -24.53
C VAL A 71 -9.18 3.07 -24.57
N ALA A 72 -9.21 4.07 -25.46
CA ALA A 72 -10.37 4.95 -25.65
C ALA A 72 -11.64 4.20 -26.10
N SER A 73 -11.49 2.99 -26.64
CA SER A 73 -12.62 2.11 -27.00
C SER A 73 -13.19 1.31 -25.83
N VAL A 74 -12.51 1.32 -24.67
CA VAL A 74 -12.97 0.66 -23.45
C VAL A 74 -14.15 1.43 -22.87
N GLY A 75 -15.17 0.70 -22.41
CA GLY A 75 -16.38 1.31 -21.85
C GLY A 75 -16.10 2.07 -20.55
N GLU A 76 -16.84 3.16 -20.35
CA GLU A 76 -16.86 3.94 -19.08
C GLU A 76 -15.53 4.64 -18.76
N VAL A 77 -14.69 4.88 -19.76
CA VAL A 77 -13.52 5.77 -19.64
C VAL A 77 -14.01 7.22 -19.53
N LYS A 78 -13.59 7.90 -18.48
CA LYS A 78 -13.93 9.29 -18.18
C LYS A 78 -12.84 10.25 -18.62
N HIS A 79 -11.58 9.95 -18.27
CA HIS A 79 -10.43 10.76 -18.66
C HIS A 79 -9.20 9.90 -18.90
N ILE A 80 -8.39 10.27 -19.90
CA ILE A 80 -7.08 9.66 -20.15
C ILE A 80 -6.06 10.78 -20.03
N GLN A 81 -5.10 10.59 -19.13
CA GLN A 81 -3.99 11.51 -18.93
C GLN A 81 -2.67 10.79 -19.22
N THR A 82 -1.93 11.31 -20.17
CA THR A 82 -0.64 10.76 -20.55
C THR A 82 0.48 11.72 -20.18
N THR A 83 1.51 11.18 -19.55
CA THR A 83 2.76 11.89 -19.25
C THR A 83 3.89 11.21 -20.00
N LEU A 84 4.63 11.99 -20.76
CA LEU A 84 5.78 11.54 -21.54
C LEU A 84 7.04 12.16 -20.95
N SER A 85 8.02 11.34 -20.66
CA SER A 85 9.38 11.73 -20.30
C SER A 85 10.36 11.04 -21.23
N ASP A 86 11.64 11.40 -21.14
CA ASP A 86 12.68 10.72 -21.91
C ASP A 86 12.67 9.22 -21.57
N GLY A 87 12.52 8.38 -22.60
CA GLY A 87 12.49 6.93 -22.47
C GLY A 87 11.25 6.28 -21.84
N ALA A 88 10.26 7.06 -21.37
CA ALA A 88 9.08 6.50 -20.69
C ALA A 88 7.77 7.24 -20.98
N ALA A 89 6.69 6.48 -21.10
CA ALA A 89 5.31 6.94 -21.24
C ALA A 89 4.45 6.34 -20.13
N THR A 90 3.81 7.19 -19.33
CA THR A 90 2.86 6.78 -18.28
C THR A 90 1.47 7.27 -18.65
N ILE A 91 0.54 6.34 -18.83
CA ILE A 91 -0.84 6.61 -19.25
C ILE A 91 -1.76 6.23 -18.10
N ALA A 92 -2.43 7.22 -17.52
CA ALA A 92 -3.42 7.05 -16.47
C ALA A 92 -4.82 7.14 -17.06
N ILE A 93 -5.60 6.07 -16.92
CA ILE A 93 -6.96 5.94 -17.43
C ILE A 93 -7.91 5.97 -16.24
N GLU A 94 -8.66 7.06 -16.11
CA GLU A 94 -9.72 7.25 -15.13
C GLU A 94 -11.05 6.76 -15.72
N PHE A 95 -11.73 5.89 -14.98
CA PHE A 95 -13.06 5.39 -15.29
C PHE A 95 -14.12 6.06 -14.41
N GLU A 96 -15.40 5.88 -14.75
CA GLU A 96 -16.51 6.25 -13.88
C GLU A 96 -16.45 5.51 -12.52
N ILE A 97 -16.95 6.15 -11.45
CA ILE A 97 -16.81 5.67 -10.07
C ILE A 97 -17.44 4.29 -9.86
N GLU A 98 -18.49 3.99 -10.62
CA GLU A 98 -19.24 2.75 -10.57
C GLU A 98 -18.54 1.57 -11.25
N LYS A 99 -17.48 1.82 -12.04
CA LYS A 99 -16.74 0.79 -12.76
C LYS A 99 -15.93 -0.06 -11.78
N ASP A 100 -16.10 -1.38 -11.87
CA ASP A 100 -15.25 -2.32 -11.13
C ASP A 100 -13.79 -2.24 -11.61
N THR A 101 -12.86 -2.07 -10.66
CA THR A 101 -11.43 -1.84 -10.93
C THR A 101 -10.74 -3.06 -11.55
N GLU A 102 -11.18 -4.27 -11.24
CA GLU A 102 -10.64 -5.51 -11.82
C GLU A 102 -11.14 -5.69 -13.25
N ILE A 103 -12.41 -5.36 -13.52
CA ILE A 103 -12.94 -5.34 -14.89
C ILE A 103 -12.18 -4.31 -15.73
N ALA A 104 -12.03 -3.09 -15.22
CA ALA A 104 -11.27 -2.03 -15.90
C ALA A 104 -9.83 -2.46 -16.19
N LEU A 105 -9.13 -3.05 -15.21
CA LEU A 105 -7.76 -3.55 -15.38
C LEU A 105 -7.66 -4.60 -16.49
N ASN A 106 -8.59 -5.55 -16.52
CA ASN A 106 -8.59 -6.61 -17.52
C ASN A 106 -8.96 -6.10 -18.92
N GLU A 107 -9.92 -5.18 -19.02
CA GLU A 107 -10.30 -4.54 -20.28
C GLU A 107 -9.13 -3.73 -20.87
N VAL A 108 -8.44 -2.92 -20.04
CA VAL A 108 -7.24 -2.19 -20.45
C VAL A 108 -6.13 -3.14 -20.89
N ARG A 109 -5.86 -4.20 -20.12
CA ARG A 109 -4.86 -5.22 -20.49
C ARG A 109 -5.16 -5.84 -21.85
N ASN A 110 -6.41 -6.27 -22.07
CA ASN A 110 -6.82 -6.85 -23.34
C ASN A 110 -6.69 -5.86 -24.51
N ALA A 111 -7.03 -4.58 -24.28
CA ALA A 111 -6.88 -3.53 -25.28
C ALA A 111 -5.41 -3.30 -25.66
N VAL A 112 -4.52 -3.19 -24.68
CA VAL A 112 -3.08 -3.05 -24.91
C VAL A 112 -2.49 -4.29 -25.58
N ASP A 113 -2.87 -5.50 -25.14
CA ASP A 113 -2.40 -6.75 -25.73
C ASP A 113 -2.83 -6.90 -27.20
N SER A 114 -3.99 -6.37 -27.58
CA SER A 114 -4.51 -6.43 -28.96
C SER A 114 -3.65 -5.64 -29.96
N ILE A 115 -3.01 -4.56 -29.52
CA ILE A 115 -2.14 -3.70 -30.33
C ILE A 115 -0.67 -4.02 -30.14
N ARG A 116 -0.31 -5.06 -29.39
CA ARG A 116 1.09 -5.41 -29.08
C ARG A 116 1.93 -5.61 -30.34
N GLY A 117 1.32 -6.08 -31.44
CA GLY A 117 1.99 -6.22 -32.73
C GLY A 117 2.27 -4.90 -33.45
N ASP A 118 1.57 -3.83 -33.09
CA ASP A 118 1.75 -2.48 -33.66
C ASP A 118 2.73 -1.63 -32.85
N LEU A 119 3.07 -2.05 -31.63
CA LEU A 119 4.08 -1.40 -30.79
C LEU A 119 5.51 -1.72 -31.29
N PRO A 120 6.49 -0.81 -31.10
CA PRO A 120 7.87 -1.07 -31.47
C PRO A 120 8.46 -2.27 -30.73
N GLY A 121 9.11 -3.19 -31.43
CA GLY A 121 9.73 -4.37 -30.80
C GLY A 121 10.98 -4.08 -29.96
N SER A 122 11.48 -2.84 -29.96
CA SER A 122 12.57 -2.37 -29.09
C SER A 122 12.10 -1.85 -27.73
N MET A 123 10.79 -1.83 -27.50
CA MET A 123 10.18 -1.40 -26.23
C MET A 123 10.08 -2.59 -25.27
N ASP A 124 10.15 -2.34 -23.97
CA ASP A 124 9.81 -3.34 -22.96
C ASP A 124 8.31 -3.63 -22.97
N ASP A 125 7.92 -4.76 -22.38
CA ASP A 125 6.50 -5.09 -22.22
C ASP A 125 5.81 -4.04 -21.32
N PRO A 126 4.68 -3.43 -21.76
CA PRO A 126 3.96 -2.47 -20.96
C PRO A 126 3.49 -3.08 -19.63
N VAL A 127 3.72 -2.37 -18.52
CA VAL A 127 3.28 -2.77 -17.20
C VAL A 127 1.94 -2.11 -16.90
N ILE A 128 0.87 -2.91 -16.83
CA ILE A 128 -0.47 -2.44 -16.47
C ILE A 128 -0.75 -2.73 -14.99
N SER A 129 -1.09 -1.69 -14.23
CA SER A 129 -1.38 -1.78 -12.80
C SER A 129 -2.53 -0.86 -12.38
N LYS A 130 -3.17 -1.15 -11.24
CA LYS A 130 -4.23 -0.31 -10.67
C LYS A 130 -3.69 0.64 -9.59
N VAL A 131 -4.24 1.84 -9.52
CA VAL A 131 -3.89 2.79 -8.46
C VAL A 131 -4.63 2.42 -7.17
N THR A 132 -3.90 2.32 -6.06
CA THR A 132 -4.47 2.00 -4.75
C THR A 132 -3.92 2.94 -3.68
N THR A 133 -4.75 3.24 -2.68
CA THR A 133 -4.32 3.98 -1.47
C THR A 133 -3.27 3.22 -0.67
N SER A 134 -3.30 1.88 -0.68
CA SER A 134 -2.26 1.02 -0.10
C SER A 134 -0.91 1.08 -0.83
N GLY A 135 -0.83 1.69 -2.01
CA GLY A 135 0.38 1.75 -2.83
C GLY A 135 1.41 2.80 -2.39
N ALA A 136 1.04 3.69 -1.45
CA ALA A 136 1.93 4.72 -0.94
C ALA A 136 2.97 4.12 0.04
N PRO A 137 4.23 4.56 0.00
CA PRO A 137 5.24 4.13 0.96
C PRO A 137 4.92 4.68 2.36
N ILE A 138 5.03 3.82 3.38
CA ILE A 138 4.75 4.17 4.78
C ILE A 138 6.00 4.62 5.54
N ILE A 139 7.17 4.15 5.12
CA ILE A 139 8.47 4.45 5.72
C ILE A 139 9.56 4.38 4.65
N THR A 140 10.51 5.31 4.73
CA THR A 140 11.69 5.38 3.88
C THR A 140 12.93 5.39 4.77
N TYR A 141 13.82 4.44 4.53
CA TYR A 141 15.14 4.39 5.16
C TYR A 141 16.20 4.76 4.14
N THR A 142 17.22 5.45 4.63
CA THR A 142 18.51 5.57 3.95
C THR A 142 19.48 4.58 4.56
N VAL A 143 20.36 4.10 3.71
CA VAL A 143 21.36 3.09 4.00
C VAL A 143 22.71 3.71 3.65
N SER A 144 23.65 3.67 4.58
CA SER A 144 25.00 4.18 4.38
C SER A 144 26.05 3.21 4.93
N SER A 145 27.24 3.22 4.34
CA SER A 145 28.36 2.40 4.81
C SER A 145 29.69 3.08 4.47
N ASP A 146 30.64 3.08 5.41
CA ASP A 146 31.99 3.60 5.19
C ASP A 146 32.90 2.61 4.43
N ARG A 147 32.43 1.38 4.19
CA ARG A 147 33.22 0.27 3.66
C ARG A 147 32.73 -0.28 2.34
N MET A 148 31.48 0.02 1.96
CA MET A 148 30.87 -0.47 0.72
C MET A 148 30.90 0.64 -0.33
N THR A 149 31.13 0.25 -1.58
CA THR A 149 30.88 1.13 -2.73
C THR A 149 29.38 1.36 -2.89
N GLU A 150 29.00 2.43 -3.57
CA GLU A 150 27.60 2.74 -3.86
C GLU A 150 26.91 1.57 -4.60
N GLU A 151 27.61 0.94 -5.55
CA GLU A 151 27.18 -0.27 -6.27
C GLU A 151 26.88 -1.45 -5.34
N ALA A 152 27.83 -1.75 -4.43
CA ALA A 152 27.67 -2.84 -3.49
C ALA A 152 26.52 -2.57 -2.51
N LEU A 153 26.31 -1.30 -2.15
CA LEU A 153 25.22 -0.88 -1.28
C LEU A 153 23.86 -0.97 -1.99
N SER A 154 23.77 -0.54 -3.26
CA SER A 154 22.61 -0.73 -4.12
C SER A 154 22.22 -2.21 -4.22
N TRP A 155 23.19 -3.07 -4.54
CA TRP A 155 22.95 -4.51 -4.62
C TRP A 155 22.45 -5.05 -3.28
N PHE A 156 23.05 -4.60 -2.17
CA PHE A 156 22.66 -5.02 -0.83
C PHE A 156 21.21 -4.65 -0.52
N VAL A 157 20.77 -3.46 -0.94
CA VAL A 157 19.37 -3.04 -0.82
C VAL A 157 18.46 -3.94 -1.65
N ASP A 158 18.79 -4.18 -2.91
CA ASP A 158 17.91 -4.92 -3.82
C ASP A 158 17.83 -6.42 -3.50
N ASN A 159 18.93 -7.02 -3.06
CA ASN A 159 18.97 -8.47 -2.85
C ASN A 159 18.76 -8.89 -1.39
N GLU A 160 19.38 -8.22 -0.43
CA GLU A 160 19.29 -8.61 0.98
C GLU A 160 18.13 -7.90 1.68
N ILE A 161 18.09 -6.56 1.61
CA ILE A 161 17.05 -5.78 2.30
C ILE A 161 15.68 -6.07 1.71
N SER A 162 15.54 -6.02 0.38
CA SER A 162 14.24 -6.24 -0.27
C SER A 162 13.64 -7.61 0.11
N LYS A 163 14.45 -8.68 0.13
CA LYS A 163 14.01 -10.02 0.57
C LYS A 163 13.66 -10.07 2.05
N ALA A 164 14.45 -9.44 2.90
CA ALA A 164 14.16 -9.37 4.34
C ALA A 164 12.84 -8.63 4.59
N MET A 165 12.64 -7.47 3.95
CA MET A 165 11.41 -6.68 4.07
C MET A 165 10.18 -7.41 3.52
N MET A 166 10.30 -8.12 2.40
CA MET A 166 9.24 -8.96 1.85
C MET A 166 8.82 -10.11 2.79
N GLY A 167 9.69 -10.52 3.72
CA GLY A 167 9.37 -11.50 4.76
C GLY A 167 8.57 -10.92 5.93
N VAL A 168 8.49 -9.60 6.07
CA VAL A 168 7.79 -8.93 7.17
C VAL A 168 6.29 -8.93 6.91
N LYS A 169 5.51 -9.40 7.90
CA LYS A 169 4.05 -9.41 7.82
C LYS A 169 3.52 -7.99 7.63
N GLY A 170 2.72 -7.78 6.58
CA GLY A 170 2.11 -6.50 6.26
C GLY A 170 2.85 -5.70 5.18
N VAL A 171 4.07 -6.10 4.81
CA VAL A 171 4.82 -5.48 3.71
C VAL A 171 4.35 -6.05 2.36
N GLY A 172 4.05 -5.16 1.42
CA GLY A 172 3.64 -5.51 0.06
C GLY A 172 4.71 -5.27 -0.99
N ARG A 173 5.57 -4.27 -0.77
CA ARG A 173 6.69 -3.98 -1.68
C ARG A 173 7.80 -3.26 -0.91
N SER A 174 9.04 -3.58 -1.27
CA SER A 174 10.23 -2.83 -0.90
C SER A 174 10.92 -2.37 -2.17
N SER A 175 11.03 -1.06 -2.39
CA SER A 175 11.65 -0.47 -3.59
C SER A 175 12.85 0.38 -3.21
N ARG A 176 13.97 0.23 -3.93
CA ARG A 176 15.14 1.08 -3.77
C ARG A 176 14.85 2.51 -4.24
N ILE A 177 15.47 3.48 -3.58
CA ILE A 177 15.51 4.88 -3.99
C ILE A 177 16.96 5.35 -4.06
N GLY A 178 17.35 5.93 -5.20
CA GLY A 178 18.74 6.30 -5.48
C GLY A 178 19.67 5.10 -5.68
N GLY A 179 20.96 5.37 -5.49
CA GLY A 179 22.03 4.42 -5.83
C GLY A 179 22.19 4.22 -7.32
N VAL A 180 22.94 3.19 -7.66
CA VAL A 180 23.36 2.86 -9.04
C VAL A 180 23.18 1.39 -9.33
N ASP A 181 22.92 1.08 -10.60
CA ASP A 181 22.87 -0.28 -11.11
C ASP A 181 24.19 -0.62 -11.80
N ARG A 182 24.69 -1.85 -11.57
CA ARG A 182 25.92 -2.31 -12.21
C ARG A 182 25.63 -2.65 -13.67
N GLU A 183 26.36 -2.04 -14.59
CA GLU A 183 26.24 -2.24 -16.03
C GLU A 183 27.59 -2.58 -16.65
N ILE A 184 27.60 -3.51 -17.60
CA ILE A 184 28.79 -3.80 -18.40
C ILE A 184 28.68 -3.06 -19.72
N GLN A 185 29.49 -2.02 -19.90
CA GLN A 185 29.47 -1.18 -21.09
C GLN A 185 30.42 -1.72 -22.15
N VAL A 186 29.90 -1.88 -23.37
CA VAL A 186 30.68 -2.29 -24.55
C VAL A 186 30.85 -1.08 -25.48
N ASN A 187 31.96 -0.38 -25.29
CA ASN A 187 32.30 0.85 -26.01
C ASN A 187 32.97 0.52 -27.35
N LEU A 188 32.15 0.47 -28.40
CA LEU A 188 32.58 0.15 -29.76
C LEU A 188 33.53 1.21 -30.35
N ASN A 189 34.60 0.79 -31.03
CA ASN A 189 35.52 1.68 -31.74
C ASN A 189 35.14 1.78 -33.24
N PRO A 190 34.56 2.91 -33.70
CA PRO A 190 34.04 3.01 -35.07
C PRO A 190 35.14 2.91 -36.15
N ALA A 191 36.37 3.34 -35.85
CA ALA A 191 37.47 3.30 -36.81
C ALA A 191 37.94 1.86 -37.09
N LEU A 192 38.08 1.05 -36.02
CA LEU A 192 38.47 -0.35 -36.12
C LEU A 192 37.37 -1.19 -36.77
N MET A 193 36.12 -0.98 -36.36
CA MET A 193 34.96 -1.65 -36.95
C MET A 193 34.84 -1.37 -38.46
N LYS A 194 35.00 -0.11 -38.87
CA LYS A 194 34.97 0.28 -40.29
C LYS A 194 36.09 -0.37 -41.10
N GLY A 195 37.29 -0.49 -40.53
CA GLY A 195 38.43 -1.16 -41.18
C GLY A 195 38.22 -2.67 -41.36
N LEU A 196 37.43 -3.30 -40.48
CA LEU A 196 37.12 -4.73 -40.51
C LEU A 196 35.77 -5.05 -41.18
N GLY A 197 34.99 -4.03 -41.54
CA GLY A 197 33.66 -4.19 -42.14
C GLY A 197 32.60 -4.71 -41.17
N ILE A 198 32.80 -4.54 -39.86
CA ILE A 198 31.88 -4.97 -38.79
C ILE A 198 30.85 -3.87 -38.52
N ARG A 199 29.58 -4.25 -38.35
CA ARG A 199 28.50 -3.34 -37.93
C ARG A 199 28.19 -3.54 -36.45
N ALA A 200 27.63 -2.50 -35.82
CA ALA A 200 27.19 -2.59 -34.42
C ALA A 200 26.12 -3.69 -34.22
N SER A 201 25.25 -3.89 -35.23
CA SER A 201 24.28 -4.99 -35.24
C SER A 201 24.94 -6.37 -35.16
N ASP A 202 26.11 -6.55 -35.78
CA ASP A 202 26.81 -7.85 -35.77
C ASP A 202 27.34 -8.15 -34.36
N VAL A 203 27.81 -7.12 -33.65
CA VAL A 203 28.26 -7.23 -32.27
C VAL A 203 27.08 -7.51 -31.34
N SER A 204 25.99 -6.74 -31.46
CA SER A 204 24.78 -6.94 -30.65
C SER A 204 24.20 -8.35 -30.82
N ASN A 205 24.11 -8.84 -32.06
CA ASN A 205 23.63 -10.20 -32.35
C ASN A 205 24.57 -11.28 -31.78
N ALA A 206 25.89 -11.09 -31.86
CA ALA A 206 26.85 -12.05 -31.32
C ALA A 206 26.81 -12.10 -29.79
N LEU A 207 26.66 -10.95 -29.12
CA LEU A 207 26.46 -10.87 -27.68
C LEU A 207 25.15 -11.56 -27.27
N ALA A 208 24.04 -11.27 -27.96
CA ALA A 208 22.74 -11.88 -27.67
C ALA A 208 22.74 -13.40 -27.91
N ALA A 209 23.45 -13.88 -28.92
CA ALA A 209 23.56 -15.32 -29.20
C ALA A 209 24.43 -16.05 -28.18
N MET A 210 25.45 -15.38 -27.62
CA MET A 210 26.30 -15.98 -26.61
C MET A 210 25.68 -15.97 -25.21
N GLN A 211 24.95 -14.92 -24.85
CA GLN A 211 24.31 -14.78 -23.54
C GLN A 211 23.00 -15.58 -23.43
N GLN A 212 22.98 -16.82 -23.95
CA GLN A 212 21.83 -17.72 -23.88
C GLN A 212 22.24 -19.09 -23.33
N ASP A 213 21.62 -19.45 -22.21
CA ASP A 213 21.65 -20.82 -21.70
C ASP A 213 20.62 -21.65 -22.46
N ALA A 214 21.09 -22.49 -23.39
CA ALA A 214 20.23 -23.38 -24.15
C ALA A 214 20.10 -24.77 -23.51
N SER A 215 18.89 -25.35 -23.57
CA SER A 215 18.67 -26.75 -23.23
C SER A 215 19.26 -27.63 -24.32
N GLY A 216 20.21 -28.50 -23.96
CA GLY A 216 20.77 -29.53 -24.84
C GLY A 216 19.88 -30.77 -24.94
N GLY A 217 18.71 -30.77 -24.30
CA GLY A 217 17.77 -31.88 -24.31
C GLY A 217 18.08 -32.96 -23.27
N ARG A 218 17.69 -34.19 -23.58
CA ARG A 218 17.77 -35.36 -22.69
C ARG A 218 18.51 -36.48 -23.39
N GLY A 219 19.61 -36.94 -22.81
CA GLY A 219 20.37 -38.10 -23.27
C GLY A 219 20.11 -39.31 -22.38
N ASP A 220 20.02 -40.50 -22.98
CA ASP A 220 19.99 -41.77 -22.24
C ASP A 220 21.39 -42.37 -22.29
N ILE A 221 22.11 -42.32 -21.16
CA ILE A 221 23.52 -42.72 -21.06
C ILE A 221 23.62 -43.76 -19.94
N GLY A 222 24.04 -44.98 -20.29
CA GLY A 222 24.26 -46.05 -19.31
C GLY A 222 22.99 -46.57 -18.63
N GLY A 223 21.82 -46.44 -19.28
CA GLY A 223 20.51 -46.81 -18.70
C GLY A 223 19.94 -45.78 -17.73
N GLY A 224 20.60 -44.63 -17.62
CA GLY A 224 20.14 -43.48 -16.86
C GLY A 224 19.82 -42.32 -17.80
N VAL A 225 18.80 -41.57 -17.42
CA VAL A 225 18.40 -40.36 -18.12
C VAL A 225 19.17 -39.18 -17.56
N GLN A 226 19.86 -38.45 -18.42
CA GLN A 226 20.59 -37.26 -18.04
C GLN A 226 20.15 -36.07 -18.90
N SER A 227 19.82 -34.95 -18.24
CA SER A 227 19.61 -33.68 -18.93
C SER A 227 20.96 -33.10 -19.35
N VAL A 228 21.04 -32.63 -20.58
CA VAL A 228 22.20 -31.92 -21.12
C VAL A 228 21.82 -30.45 -21.20
N ARG A 229 22.64 -29.57 -20.65
CA ARG A 229 22.48 -28.12 -20.75
C ARG A 229 23.77 -27.52 -21.29
N THR A 230 23.65 -26.63 -22.25
CA THR A 230 24.77 -25.80 -22.72
C THR A 230 24.76 -24.50 -21.94
N LEU A 231 25.85 -24.24 -21.22
CA LEU A 231 26.06 -22.99 -20.50
C LEU A 231 26.72 -22.02 -21.47
N GLY A 232 25.95 -21.02 -21.92
CA GLY A 232 26.43 -19.98 -22.83
C GLY A 232 26.74 -18.68 -22.10
N ALA A 233 26.03 -18.42 -21.00
CA ALA A 233 26.16 -17.18 -20.25
C ALA A 233 27.57 -17.02 -19.66
N VAL A 234 28.24 -15.94 -20.05
CA VAL A 234 29.58 -15.58 -19.57
C VAL A 234 29.48 -14.93 -18.19
N GLN A 235 30.42 -15.26 -17.30
CA GLN A 235 30.37 -14.87 -15.88
C GLN A 235 31.26 -13.68 -15.53
N SER A 236 32.18 -13.32 -16.43
CA SER A 236 33.14 -12.24 -16.20
C SER A 236 33.23 -11.30 -17.38
N VAL A 237 33.67 -10.07 -17.09
CA VAL A 237 33.91 -9.02 -18.09
C VAL A 237 35.01 -9.46 -19.07
N ASP A 238 36.02 -10.19 -18.59
CA ASP A 238 37.08 -10.75 -19.41
C ASP A 238 36.56 -11.79 -20.42
N GLU A 239 35.58 -12.60 -20.02
CA GLU A 239 34.92 -13.56 -20.91
C GLU A 239 34.07 -12.84 -21.97
N ILE A 240 33.35 -11.77 -21.59
CA ILE A 240 32.61 -10.92 -22.54
C ILE A 240 33.58 -10.32 -23.56
N ALA A 241 34.70 -9.75 -23.10
CA ALA A 241 35.74 -9.18 -23.94
C ALA A 241 36.38 -10.21 -24.88
N ALA A 242 36.37 -11.50 -24.49
CA ALA A 242 36.89 -12.58 -25.30
C ALA A 242 35.92 -13.13 -26.36
N ILE A 243 34.66 -12.68 -26.39
CA ILE A 243 33.66 -13.13 -27.37
C ILE A 243 34.16 -12.85 -28.80
N THR A 244 34.04 -13.86 -29.65
CA THR A 244 34.43 -13.77 -31.07
C THR A 244 33.26 -13.32 -31.93
N ILE A 245 33.44 -12.20 -32.61
CA ILE A 245 32.50 -11.62 -33.56
C ILE A 245 32.83 -12.13 -34.96
N PRO A 246 31.87 -12.71 -35.69
CA PRO A 246 32.10 -13.14 -37.06
C PRO A 246 32.30 -11.91 -37.96
N VAL A 247 33.45 -11.87 -38.64
CA VAL A 247 33.70 -10.97 -39.77
C VAL A 247 33.48 -11.77 -41.04
N GLY A 248 32.83 -11.18 -42.04
CA GLY A 248 32.55 -11.84 -43.31
C GLY A 248 33.74 -12.63 -43.88
N SER A 249 33.43 -13.67 -44.67
CA SER A 249 34.41 -14.61 -45.24
C SER A 249 35.04 -15.60 -44.25
N GLY A 250 34.32 -15.98 -43.19
CA GLY A 250 34.72 -17.03 -42.25
C GLY A 250 35.83 -16.64 -41.27
N ARG A 251 36.08 -15.33 -41.14
CA ARG A 251 37.00 -14.79 -40.16
C ARG A 251 36.25 -14.51 -38.85
N TYR A 252 36.99 -14.46 -37.75
CA TYR A 252 36.46 -14.06 -36.45
C TYR A 252 37.43 -13.06 -35.83
N GLU A 253 36.90 -12.03 -35.19
CA GLU A 253 37.68 -11.06 -34.44
C GLU A 253 37.14 -10.99 -33.01
N ARG A 254 38.03 -10.87 -32.02
CA ARG A 254 37.61 -10.77 -30.62
C ARG A 254 37.04 -9.39 -30.31
N LEU A 255 36.06 -9.33 -29.41
CA LEU A 255 35.40 -8.09 -29.02
C LEU A 255 36.41 -7.06 -28.47
N ASP A 256 37.38 -7.51 -27.67
CA ASP A 256 38.46 -6.68 -27.14
C ASP A 256 39.38 -6.03 -28.19
N ARG A 257 39.33 -6.48 -29.45
CA ARG A 257 40.05 -5.86 -30.57
C ARG A 257 39.27 -4.73 -31.23
N ILE A 258 37.97 -4.62 -30.98
CA ILE A 258 37.08 -3.69 -31.67
C ILE A 258 36.25 -2.82 -30.71
N ALA A 259 36.30 -3.10 -29.41
CA ALA A 259 35.59 -2.36 -28.35
C ALA A 259 36.39 -2.38 -27.04
N SER A 260 36.21 -1.38 -26.17
CA SER A 260 36.53 -1.54 -24.74
C SER A 260 35.33 -2.10 -24.01
N VAL A 261 35.56 -3.06 -23.12
CA VAL A 261 34.51 -3.64 -22.26
C VAL A 261 34.84 -3.24 -20.84
N GLU A 262 33.95 -2.48 -20.23
CA GLU A 262 34.17 -1.87 -18.91
C GLU A 262 33.08 -2.32 -17.94
N ASP A 263 33.50 -2.71 -16.75
CA ASP A 263 32.59 -2.99 -15.62
C ASP A 263 32.32 -1.68 -14.89
N THR A 264 31.12 -1.15 -15.05
CA THR A 264 30.78 0.20 -14.61
C THR A 264 29.35 0.23 -14.06
N ILE A 265 28.81 1.43 -13.92
CA ILE A 265 27.43 1.69 -13.52
C ILE A 265 26.64 2.23 -14.70
N GLU A 266 25.33 1.95 -14.67
CA GLU A 266 24.36 2.58 -15.56
C GLU A 266 24.44 4.10 -15.44
N GLU A 267 24.10 4.80 -16.53
CA GLU A 267 23.98 6.26 -16.50
C GLU A 267 22.93 6.67 -15.46
N ARG A 268 23.28 7.65 -14.62
CA ARG A 268 22.43 8.06 -13.49
C ARG A 268 21.16 8.76 -14.01
N SER A 269 20.07 8.02 -14.08
CA SER A 269 18.74 8.57 -14.35
C SER A 269 18.09 9.19 -13.11
N THR A 270 18.46 8.72 -11.92
CA THR A 270 17.92 9.21 -10.64
C THR A 270 19.03 9.44 -9.61
N SER A 271 18.77 10.30 -8.63
CA SER A 271 19.68 10.54 -7.51
C SER A 271 18.88 10.90 -6.26
N ALA A 272 19.27 10.35 -5.12
CA ALA A 272 18.64 10.61 -3.84
C ALA A 272 19.63 11.29 -2.90
N PHE A 273 19.15 12.28 -2.15
CA PHE A 273 19.95 13.06 -1.22
C PHE A 273 19.26 13.14 0.12
N LEU A 274 20.02 12.96 1.20
CA LEU A 274 19.61 13.26 2.56
C LEU A 274 20.51 14.37 3.09
N ASP A 275 19.92 15.50 3.47
CA ASP A 275 20.65 16.69 3.95
C ASP A 275 21.79 17.13 3.01
N GLY A 276 21.57 17.02 1.69
CA GLY A 276 22.54 17.37 0.66
C GLY A 276 23.63 16.32 0.39
N THR A 277 23.62 15.19 1.10
CA THR A 277 24.56 14.08 0.89
C THR A 277 23.89 12.99 0.02
N PRO A 278 24.53 12.49 -1.04
CA PRO A 278 24.01 11.37 -1.82
C PRO A 278 23.80 10.14 -0.93
N VAL A 279 22.64 9.49 -1.06
CA VAL A 279 22.26 8.31 -0.28
C VAL A 279 21.63 7.26 -1.17
N VAL A 280 21.76 6.00 -0.75
CA VAL A 280 20.94 4.89 -1.23
C VAL A 280 19.90 4.61 -0.17
N GLY A 281 18.67 4.35 -0.55
CA GLY A 281 17.60 4.06 0.40
C GLY A 281 16.66 2.99 -0.09
N PHE A 282 15.71 2.63 0.76
CA PHE A 282 14.57 1.82 0.37
C PHE A 282 13.28 2.35 1.00
N GLN A 283 12.21 2.17 0.26
CA GLN A 283 10.86 2.52 0.65
C GLN A 283 10.07 1.25 0.88
N VAL A 284 9.29 1.23 1.94
CA VAL A 284 8.41 0.10 2.26
C VAL A 284 6.97 0.52 2.06
N THR A 285 6.25 -0.24 1.26
CA THR A 285 4.82 -0.10 0.99
C THR A 285 4.09 -1.27 1.64
N ARG A 286 2.95 -1.00 2.28
CA ARG A 286 2.14 -2.05 2.92
C ARG A 286 1.28 -2.81 1.91
N ILE A 287 0.83 -4.00 2.27
CA ILE A 287 -0.29 -4.66 1.56
C ILE A 287 -1.63 -4.01 1.91
N LYS A 288 -2.62 -4.21 1.04
CA LYS A 288 -4.03 -3.95 1.33
C LYS A 288 -4.48 -4.79 2.54
N GLY A 289 -5.25 -4.20 3.45
CA GLY A 289 -5.72 -4.87 4.66
C GLY A 289 -4.64 -5.07 5.73
N ALA A 290 -3.51 -4.36 5.65
CA ALA A 290 -2.55 -4.23 6.75
C ALA A 290 -2.65 -2.85 7.39
N GLY A 291 -2.41 -2.77 8.71
CA GLY A 291 -2.32 -1.52 9.46
C GLY A 291 -0.97 -0.84 9.23
N GLU A 292 -0.97 0.48 9.13
CA GLU A 292 0.24 1.28 8.85
C GLU A 292 1.19 1.27 10.05
N VAL A 293 0.63 1.52 11.24
CA VAL A 293 1.39 1.56 12.50
C VAL A 293 1.96 0.19 12.85
N ASP A 294 1.17 -0.87 12.75
CA ASP A 294 1.61 -2.24 13.06
C ASP A 294 2.70 -2.72 12.09
N THR A 295 2.52 -2.44 10.80
CA THR A 295 3.53 -2.79 9.78
C THR A 295 4.83 -2.02 10.02
N ALA A 296 4.75 -0.72 10.31
CA ALA A 296 5.93 0.09 10.61
C ALA A 296 6.70 -0.41 11.84
N LYS A 297 6.00 -0.84 12.89
CA LYS A 297 6.62 -1.46 14.09
C LYS A 297 7.41 -2.72 13.74
N LEU A 298 6.84 -3.59 12.90
CA LEU A 298 7.51 -4.81 12.45
C LEU A 298 8.69 -4.52 11.53
N VAL A 299 8.56 -3.55 10.62
CA VAL A 299 9.65 -3.11 9.74
C VAL A 299 10.81 -2.54 10.55
N ARG A 300 10.54 -1.68 11.55
CA ARG A 300 11.58 -1.14 12.42
C ARG A 300 12.32 -2.24 13.18
N ALA A 301 11.59 -3.20 13.75
CA ALA A 301 12.19 -4.35 14.42
C ALA A 301 13.08 -5.18 13.49
N GLU A 302 12.68 -5.35 12.22
CA GLU A 302 13.50 -6.05 11.22
C GLU A 302 14.72 -5.23 10.81
N VAL A 303 14.60 -3.91 10.68
CA VAL A 303 15.75 -3.02 10.43
C VAL A 303 16.74 -3.06 11.59
N GLU A 304 16.28 -3.06 12.84
CA GLU A 304 17.14 -3.24 14.02
C GLU A 304 17.88 -4.59 13.99
N ARG A 305 17.18 -5.66 13.59
CA ARG A 305 17.78 -6.99 13.41
C ARG A 305 18.86 -6.98 12.31
N LEU A 306 18.58 -6.33 11.17
CA LEU A 306 19.52 -6.18 10.06
C LEU A 306 20.74 -5.33 10.46
N ALA A 307 20.53 -4.24 11.19
CA ALA A 307 21.60 -3.40 11.71
C ALA A 307 22.54 -4.19 12.66
N ALA A 308 21.98 -5.10 13.47
CA ALA A 308 22.77 -5.99 14.32
C ALA A 308 23.57 -7.04 13.52
N LEU A 309 23.02 -7.53 12.40
CA LEU A 309 23.67 -8.51 11.53
C LEU A 309 24.77 -7.88 10.67
N TYR A 310 24.57 -6.63 10.26
CA TYR A 310 25.45 -5.86 9.37
C TYR A 310 25.95 -4.59 10.07
N PRO A 311 26.86 -4.70 11.05
CA PRO A 311 27.32 -3.56 11.86
C PRO A 311 28.11 -2.50 11.07
N LEU A 312 28.46 -2.79 9.81
CA LEU A 312 29.14 -1.88 8.90
C LEU A 312 28.16 -1.03 8.07
N VAL A 313 26.86 -1.27 8.21
CA VAL A 313 25.79 -0.57 7.50
C VAL A 313 24.95 0.19 8.53
N THR A 314 24.75 1.48 8.29
CA THR A 314 23.91 2.34 9.10
C THR A 314 22.58 2.57 8.40
N PHE A 315 21.49 2.34 9.13
CA PHE A 315 20.13 2.59 8.67
C PHE A 315 19.61 3.85 9.35
N THR A 316 19.18 4.83 8.57
CA THR A 316 18.59 6.07 9.09
C THR A 316 17.21 6.26 8.51
N GLU A 317 16.20 6.37 9.36
CA GLU A 317 14.84 6.67 8.93
C GLU A 317 14.80 8.11 8.40
N ALA A 318 14.54 8.27 7.10
CA ALA A 318 14.59 9.57 6.43
C ALA A 318 13.21 10.23 6.31
N TYR A 319 12.18 9.43 6.09
CA TYR A 319 10.81 9.91 5.98
C TYR A 319 9.82 8.84 6.43
N ASN A 320 8.76 9.27 7.09
CA ASN A 320 7.67 8.39 7.49
C ASN A 320 6.32 9.10 7.42
N THR A 321 5.27 8.29 7.23
CA THR A 321 3.88 8.73 7.37
C THR A 321 3.21 8.09 8.59
N TYR A 322 3.64 6.90 9.01
CA TYR A 322 3.01 6.17 10.12
C TYR A 322 3.05 6.94 11.45
N GLN A 323 4.06 7.78 11.71
CA GLN A 323 4.12 8.54 12.97
C GLN A 323 2.95 9.52 13.06
N SER A 324 2.65 10.22 11.96
CA SER A 324 1.48 11.11 11.92
C SER A 324 0.18 10.34 12.12
N VAL A 325 0.12 9.09 11.67
CA VAL A 325 -1.07 8.23 11.83
C VAL A 325 -1.20 7.76 13.28
N GLU A 326 -0.10 7.35 13.90
CA GLU A 326 -0.04 6.97 15.31
C GLU A 326 -0.41 8.16 16.21
N ASP A 327 0.17 9.34 15.97
CA ASP A 327 -0.13 10.56 16.73
C ASP A 327 -1.62 10.98 16.58
N ASN A 328 -2.19 10.86 15.38
CA ASN A 328 -3.61 11.14 15.15
C ASN A 328 -4.52 10.12 15.84
N TYR A 329 -4.14 8.85 15.83
CA TYR A 329 -4.86 7.79 16.54
C TYR A 329 -4.83 8.03 18.05
N ASP A 330 -3.65 8.22 18.63
CA ASP A 330 -3.45 8.46 20.06
C ASP A 330 -4.14 9.75 20.50
N GLY A 331 -4.02 10.81 19.71
CA GLY A 331 -4.70 12.09 19.94
C GLY A 331 -6.22 11.95 19.91
N SER A 332 -6.77 11.23 18.92
CA SER A 332 -8.21 10.97 18.84
C SER A 332 -8.72 10.13 20.00
N MET A 333 -7.95 9.12 20.41
CA MET A 333 -8.28 8.26 21.54
C MET A 333 -8.25 9.04 22.85
N LEU A 334 -7.25 9.91 23.04
CA LEU A 334 -7.15 10.82 24.18
C LEU A 334 -8.36 11.76 24.24
N LEU A 335 -8.71 12.41 23.12
CA LEU A 335 -9.89 13.27 23.03
C LEU A 335 -11.18 12.52 23.36
N MET A 336 -11.29 11.25 22.95
CA MET A 336 -12.45 10.42 23.27
C MET A 336 -12.51 10.09 24.77
N TYR A 337 -11.37 9.79 25.40
CA TYR A 337 -11.29 9.57 26.86
C TYR A 337 -11.56 10.85 27.67
N GLU A 338 -11.01 11.98 27.24
CA GLU A 338 -11.25 13.29 27.85
C GLU A 338 -12.71 13.70 27.69
N GLY A 339 -13.28 13.57 26.49
CA GLY A 339 -14.68 13.83 26.20
C GLY A 339 -15.62 12.95 27.04
N ALA A 340 -15.32 11.66 27.15
CA ALA A 340 -16.04 10.73 28.03
C ALA A 340 -15.94 11.15 29.51
N GLY A 341 -14.74 11.48 29.99
CA GLY A 341 -14.52 11.92 31.36
C GLY A 341 -15.23 13.23 31.69
N LEU A 342 -15.20 14.20 30.77
CA LEU A 342 -15.90 15.47 30.89
C LEU A 342 -17.42 15.28 30.87
N ALA A 343 -17.94 14.41 30.01
CA ALA A 343 -19.36 14.07 29.99
C ALA A 343 -19.81 13.51 31.35
N ILE A 344 -19.07 12.54 31.92
CA ILE A 344 -19.36 11.99 33.24
C ILE A 344 -19.30 13.07 34.33
N LEU A 345 -18.31 13.97 34.26
CA LEU A 345 -18.17 15.09 35.20
C LEU A 345 -19.35 16.07 35.13
N VAL A 346 -19.82 16.40 33.92
CA VAL A 346 -21.00 17.24 33.72
C VAL A 346 -22.24 16.56 34.29
N VAL A 347 -22.46 15.28 33.98
CA VAL A 347 -23.57 14.50 34.55
C VAL A 347 -23.53 14.49 36.08
N MET A 348 -22.34 14.33 36.67
CA MET A 348 -22.15 14.38 38.12
C MET A 348 -22.53 15.75 38.70
N LEU A 349 -22.17 16.84 38.03
CA LEU A 349 -22.46 18.21 38.47
C LEU A 349 -23.96 18.50 38.45
N PHE A 350 -24.68 18.02 37.44
CA PHE A 350 -26.12 18.23 37.29
C PHE A 350 -26.96 17.33 38.22
N LEU A 351 -26.68 16.03 38.25
CA LEU A 351 -27.47 15.08 39.03
C LEU A 351 -27.14 15.14 40.53
N ARG A 352 -25.92 15.52 40.91
CA ARG A 352 -25.42 15.59 42.31
C ARG A 352 -25.62 14.29 43.11
N ASP A 353 -25.84 13.17 42.43
CA ASP A 353 -25.98 11.83 43.00
C ASP A 353 -25.04 10.86 42.29
N TRP A 354 -24.09 10.30 43.05
CA TRP A 354 -23.04 9.46 42.47
C TRP A 354 -23.57 8.15 41.89
N ARG A 355 -24.72 7.64 42.38
CA ARG A 355 -25.28 6.35 41.91
C ARG A 355 -25.90 6.53 40.54
N SER A 356 -26.74 7.55 40.37
CA SER A 356 -27.31 7.90 39.07
C SER A 356 -26.25 8.34 38.06
N THR A 357 -25.20 9.04 38.51
CA THR A 357 -24.05 9.34 37.64
C THR A 357 -23.36 8.08 37.14
N VAL A 358 -23.15 7.06 37.97
CA VAL A 358 -22.54 5.80 37.53
C VAL A 358 -23.43 5.09 36.51
N VAL A 359 -24.75 5.07 36.72
CA VAL A 359 -25.69 4.46 35.76
C VAL A 359 -25.62 5.17 34.41
N ALA A 360 -25.74 6.50 34.38
CA ALA A 360 -25.59 7.27 33.14
C ALA A 360 -24.21 7.10 32.50
N ALA A 361 -23.14 7.06 33.31
CA ALA A 361 -21.77 6.85 32.83
C ALA A 361 -21.57 5.48 32.17
N THR A 362 -22.31 4.44 32.58
CA THR A 362 -22.24 3.12 31.92
C THR A 362 -22.88 3.11 30.53
N ALA A 363 -23.81 4.02 30.23
CA ALA A 363 -24.44 4.08 28.91
C ALA A 363 -23.43 4.40 27.81
N LEU A 364 -22.44 5.25 28.10
CA LEU A 364 -21.40 5.65 27.16
C LEU A 364 -20.54 4.47 26.64
N PRO A 365 -19.87 3.66 27.49
CA PRO A 365 -19.13 2.49 27.01
C PRO A 365 -20.05 1.43 26.40
N MET A 366 -21.29 1.27 26.91
CA MET A 366 -22.26 0.33 26.32
C MET A 366 -22.71 0.74 24.92
N ALA A 367 -22.60 2.02 24.55
CA ALA A 367 -22.88 2.50 23.20
C ALA A 367 -21.64 2.45 22.29
N ILE A 368 -20.46 2.88 22.78
CA ILE A 368 -19.25 3.00 21.95
C ILE A 368 -18.59 1.65 21.68
N ILE A 369 -18.46 0.77 22.69
CA ILE A 369 -17.69 -0.48 22.54
C ILE A 369 -18.31 -1.37 21.44
N PRO A 370 -19.63 -1.60 21.40
CA PRO A 370 -20.25 -2.38 20.33
C PRO A 370 -20.05 -1.78 18.93
N THR A 371 -19.84 -0.47 18.81
CA THR A 371 -19.57 0.17 17.51
C THR A 371 -18.31 -0.39 16.86
N PHE A 372 -17.28 -0.74 17.64
CA PHE A 372 -16.08 -1.39 17.08
C PHE A 372 -16.37 -2.77 16.47
N ALA A 373 -17.34 -3.52 17.01
CA ALA A 373 -17.78 -4.77 16.40
C ALA A 373 -18.43 -4.50 15.03
N ALA A 374 -19.26 -3.46 14.92
CA ALA A 374 -19.88 -3.07 13.67
C ALA A 374 -18.85 -2.61 12.63
N ILE A 375 -17.91 -1.72 13.03
CA ILE A 375 -16.81 -1.26 12.16
C ILE A 375 -16.04 -2.46 11.62
N HIS A 376 -15.68 -3.42 12.49
CA HIS A 376 -14.96 -4.62 12.09
C HIS A 376 -15.82 -5.52 11.18
N PHE A 377 -17.10 -5.73 11.50
CA PHE A 377 -18.01 -6.56 10.71
C PHE A 377 -18.21 -6.04 9.28
N PHE A 378 -18.26 -4.71 9.10
CA PHE A 378 -18.33 -4.07 7.79
C PHE A 378 -16.97 -3.98 7.08
N GLY A 379 -15.88 -4.46 7.70
CA GLY A 379 -14.54 -4.47 7.09
C GLY A 379 -13.84 -3.11 7.07
N TYR A 380 -14.27 -2.16 7.91
CA TYR A 380 -13.62 -0.86 8.04
C TYR A 380 -12.40 -0.91 8.96
N SER A 381 -11.54 0.10 8.85
CA SER A 381 -10.37 0.32 9.72
C SER A 381 -10.60 1.46 10.71
N LEU A 382 -9.75 1.55 11.73
CA LEU A 382 -9.61 2.75 12.56
C LEU A 382 -8.74 3.75 11.80
N ASN A 383 -9.39 4.79 11.28
CA ASN A 383 -8.78 5.81 10.47
C ASN A 383 -9.34 7.19 10.84
N LEU A 384 -8.81 8.24 10.22
CA LEU A 384 -9.20 9.61 10.54
C LEU A 384 -10.72 9.84 10.42
N LEU A 385 -11.37 9.24 9.42
CA LEU A 385 -12.82 9.40 9.19
C LEU A 385 -13.64 8.64 10.23
N THR A 386 -13.27 7.40 10.54
CA THR A 386 -14.00 6.59 11.53
C THR A 386 -13.82 7.13 12.95
N LEU A 387 -12.63 7.63 13.29
CA LEU A 387 -12.36 8.27 14.58
C LEU A 387 -13.09 9.61 14.71
N LEU A 388 -13.13 10.43 13.66
CA LEU A 388 -13.91 11.67 13.64
C LEU A 388 -15.41 11.40 13.79
N ALA A 389 -15.93 10.38 13.09
CA ALA A 389 -17.32 9.96 13.20
C ALA A 389 -17.64 9.49 14.62
N LEU A 390 -16.77 8.69 15.24
CA LEU A 390 -16.91 8.28 16.64
C LEU A 390 -16.94 9.49 17.57
N ALA A 391 -16.00 10.43 17.43
CA ALA A 391 -15.95 11.63 18.25
C ALA A 391 -17.22 12.49 18.14
N LEU A 392 -17.78 12.64 16.94
CA LEU A 392 -19.02 13.38 16.70
C LEU A 392 -20.24 12.66 17.31
N VAL A 393 -20.32 11.34 17.13
CA VAL A 393 -21.46 10.53 17.60
C VAL A 393 -21.47 10.38 19.13
N VAL A 394 -20.31 10.37 19.78
CA VAL A 394 -20.20 10.33 21.26
C VAL A 394 -21.01 11.45 21.90
N GLY A 395 -20.94 12.68 21.38
CA GLY A 395 -21.68 13.81 21.94
C GLY A 395 -23.20 13.64 21.87
N VAL A 396 -23.70 13.05 20.78
CA VAL A 396 -25.14 12.80 20.57
C VAL A 396 -25.63 11.62 21.43
N LEU A 397 -24.83 10.55 21.55
CA LEU A 397 -25.18 9.37 22.34
C LEU A 397 -25.30 9.68 23.84
N VAL A 398 -24.48 10.60 24.34
CA VAL A 398 -24.52 11.04 25.74
C VAL A 398 -25.84 11.74 26.06
N ASP A 399 -26.34 12.58 25.14
CA ASP A 399 -27.54 13.38 25.37
C ASP A 399 -28.77 12.50 25.62
N ASP A 400 -29.00 11.49 24.76
CA ASP A 400 -30.13 10.57 24.89
C ASP A 400 -30.14 9.86 26.26
N ALA A 401 -28.97 9.37 26.71
CA ALA A 401 -28.83 8.69 27.99
C ALA A 401 -29.02 9.64 29.20
N ILE A 402 -28.56 10.88 29.10
CA ILE A 402 -28.73 11.90 30.15
C ILE A 402 -30.21 12.27 30.29
N VAL A 403 -30.90 12.53 29.18
CA VAL A 403 -32.31 12.93 29.17
C VAL A 403 -33.19 11.82 29.79
N GLU A 404 -32.89 10.55 29.50
CA GLU A 404 -33.62 9.43 30.08
C GLU A 404 -33.35 9.30 31.59
N GLU A 405 -32.08 9.34 32.04
CA GLU A 405 -31.73 9.23 33.46
C GLU A 405 -32.27 10.42 34.27
N GLU A 406 -32.22 11.66 33.75
CA GLU A 406 -32.79 12.84 34.39
C GLU A 406 -34.30 12.67 34.60
N ASN A 407 -35.02 12.15 33.60
CA ASN A 407 -36.46 11.92 33.71
C ASN A 407 -36.78 10.87 34.79
N ILE A 408 -35.99 9.79 34.88
CA ILE A 408 -36.14 8.76 35.92
C ILE A 408 -35.91 9.39 37.30
N VAL A 409 -34.79 10.10 37.47
CA VAL A 409 -34.42 10.75 38.73
C VAL A 409 -35.48 11.77 39.16
N ARG A 410 -36.01 12.56 38.24
CA ARG A 410 -37.10 13.52 38.51
C ARG A 410 -38.34 12.82 39.07
N LYS A 411 -38.73 11.67 38.50
CA LYS A 411 -39.89 10.90 38.97
C LYS A 411 -39.66 10.22 40.33
N VAL A 412 -38.43 9.81 40.61
CA VAL A 412 -38.04 9.34 41.96
C VAL A 412 -38.17 10.47 42.99
N HIS A 413 -37.74 11.69 42.67
CA HIS A 413 -37.90 12.86 43.53
C HIS A 413 -39.38 13.26 43.76
N MET A 414 -40.28 12.90 42.83
CA MET A 414 -41.73 13.05 42.98
C MET A 414 -42.37 11.98 43.88
N GLY A 415 -41.58 11.10 44.50
CA GLY A 415 -42.03 10.09 45.46
C GLY A 415 -42.39 8.73 44.86
N LYS A 416 -42.06 8.47 43.58
CA LYS A 416 -42.30 7.17 42.94
C LYS A 416 -41.21 6.17 43.29
N THR A 417 -41.56 4.88 43.33
CA THR A 417 -40.55 3.82 43.48
C THR A 417 -39.66 3.74 42.24
N PRO A 418 -38.38 3.31 42.33
CA PRO A 418 -37.46 3.28 41.18
C PRO A 418 -38.00 2.52 39.96
N ILE A 419 -38.67 1.38 40.18
CA ILE A 419 -39.26 0.58 39.08
C ILE A 419 -40.42 1.33 38.42
N GLN A 420 -41.27 2.01 39.20
CA GLN A 420 -42.37 2.81 38.66
C GLN A 420 -41.84 4.05 37.94
N ALA A 421 -40.84 4.73 38.51
CA ALA A 421 -40.17 5.87 37.90
C ALA A 421 -39.55 5.50 36.54
N ALA A 422 -38.81 4.39 36.46
CA ALA A 422 -38.21 3.89 35.22
C ALA A 422 -39.27 3.51 34.17
N THR A 423 -40.33 2.80 34.57
CA THR A 423 -41.38 2.38 33.64
C THR A 423 -42.12 3.57 33.05
N GLU A 424 -42.53 4.51 33.91
CA GLU A 424 -43.24 5.70 33.44
C GLU A 424 -42.33 6.67 32.69
N ALA A 425 -41.04 6.76 33.02
CA ALA A 425 -40.09 7.61 32.30
C ALA A 425 -39.88 7.09 30.87
N ALA A 426 -39.68 5.77 30.73
CA ALA A 426 -39.56 5.12 29.44
C ALA A 426 -40.82 5.26 28.58
N ASP A 427 -42.01 5.19 29.17
CA ASP A 427 -43.28 5.37 28.44
C ASP A 427 -43.47 6.81 27.93
N GLU A 428 -42.93 7.80 28.62
CA GLU A 428 -43.09 9.22 28.29
C GLU A 428 -42.14 9.67 27.18
N ILE A 429 -40.87 9.24 27.22
CA ILE A 429 -39.81 9.76 26.36
C ILE A 429 -39.28 8.71 25.37
N GLY A 430 -39.54 7.41 25.58
CA GLY A 430 -38.97 6.34 24.76
C GLY A 430 -39.30 6.42 23.27
N LEU A 431 -40.52 6.85 22.90
CA LEU A 431 -40.88 7.07 21.49
C LEU A 431 -40.12 8.25 20.88
N ALA A 432 -39.90 9.31 21.67
CA ALA A 432 -39.18 10.50 21.22
C ALA A 432 -37.70 10.19 20.97
N VAL A 433 -37.04 9.46 21.87
CA VAL A 433 -35.64 9.04 21.72
C VAL A 433 -35.46 8.15 20.48
N ILE A 434 -36.33 7.15 20.30
CA ILE A 434 -36.26 6.31 19.10
C ILE A 434 -36.44 7.16 17.83
N ALA A 435 -37.38 8.11 17.83
CA ALA A 435 -37.62 8.98 16.69
C ALA A 435 -36.43 9.92 16.40
N THR A 436 -35.78 10.49 17.42
CA THR A 436 -34.58 11.32 17.23
C THR A 436 -33.41 10.48 16.69
N THR A 437 -33.19 9.28 17.22
CA THR A 437 -32.16 8.36 16.69
C THR A 437 -32.41 8.00 15.23
N PHE A 438 -33.65 7.64 14.84
CA PHE A 438 -33.97 7.35 13.44
C PHE A 438 -33.86 8.58 12.53
N THR A 439 -34.14 9.77 13.06
CA THR A 439 -33.94 11.01 12.32
C THR A 439 -32.46 11.26 12.04
N LEU A 440 -31.58 11.02 13.02
CA LEU A 440 -30.14 11.10 12.84
C LEU A 440 -29.66 10.08 11.80
N ILE A 441 -30.14 8.83 11.87
CA ILE A 441 -29.83 7.82 10.86
C ILE A 441 -30.29 8.30 9.47
N ALA A 442 -31.50 8.84 9.34
CA ALA A 442 -32.00 9.35 8.06
C ALA A 442 -31.20 10.54 7.51
N VAL A 443 -30.55 11.31 8.38
CA VAL A 443 -29.67 12.43 8.00
C VAL A 443 -28.27 11.96 7.59
N PHE A 444 -27.73 10.92 8.23
CA PHE A 444 -26.36 10.45 8.02
C PHE A 444 -26.21 9.22 7.10
N LEU A 445 -27.30 8.52 6.78
CA LEU A 445 -27.28 7.33 5.91
C LEU A 445 -27.12 7.65 4.41
N PRO A 446 -27.78 8.69 3.84
CA PRO A 446 -27.50 9.14 2.48
C PRO A 446 -26.14 9.83 2.37
#